data_AF-A0A935CAQ4-F1
#
_entry.id   AF-A0A935CAQ4-F1
#
_cell.length_a   1.000
_cell.length_b   1.000
_cell.length_c   1.000
_cell.angle_alpha   90.00
_cell.angle_beta   90.00
_cell.angle_gamma   90.00
#
_symmetry.space_group_name_H-M   'P 1'
#
loop_
_entity.id
_entity.type
_entity.pdbx_description
1 polymer ?
#
loop_
_entity_poly.entity_id
_entity_poly.type
_entity_poly.pdbx_seq_one_letter_code
_entity_poly.pdbx_strand_id
1 'polypeptide(L)'
;MKIEILTGNEAERLIKDEVFLGEWLELYERCNWGSVYQSEDFVLTWYECYRSKYVPLIVTGVNPEGRLIGLFTLATQSETGRIVVAGRQPCRISIMAVRFPILR
;
A
#
# COMPACT_ATOMS: atom_id res chain seq x y z
N MET A 1 -1.66 -8.96 16.20
CA MET A 1 -1.39 -8.41 14.86
C MET A 1 -1.86 -9.42 13.84
N LYS A 2 -2.71 -8.99 12.90
CA LYS A 2 -3.19 -9.78 11.76
C LYS A 2 -2.58 -9.19 10.49
N ILE A 3 -2.08 -10.03 9.60
CA ILE A 3 -1.61 -9.62 8.27
C ILE A 3 -2.62 -10.12 7.24
N GLU A 4 -3.03 -9.25 6.32
CA GLU A 4 -3.92 -9.61 5.22
C GLU A 4 -3.29 -9.24 3.89
N ILE A 5 -3.51 -10.10 2.88
CA ILE A 5 -3.04 -9.89 1.52
C ILE A 5 -4.28 -9.85 0.65
N LEU A 6 -4.58 -8.69 0.09
CA LEU A 6 -5.72 -8.46 -0.79
C LEU A 6 -5.23 -8.36 -2.23
N THR A 7 -5.97 -8.99 -3.14
CA THR A 7 -5.62 -9.03 -4.57
C THR A 7 -6.84 -8.79 -5.44
N GLY A 8 -6.61 -8.35 -6.68
CA GLY A 8 -7.67 -8.20 -7.69
C GLY A 8 -8.80 -7.30 -7.18
N ASN A 9 -10.04 -7.80 -7.28
CA ASN A 9 -11.23 -7.02 -6.91
C ASN A 9 -11.28 -6.62 -5.43
N GLU A 10 -10.67 -7.40 -4.53
CA GLU A 10 -10.64 -7.06 -3.09
C GLU A 10 -9.71 -5.88 -2.84
N ALA A 11 -8.53 -5.89 -3.47
CA ALA A 11 -7.60 -4.78 -3.41
C ALA A 11 -8.19 -3.51 -4.05
N GLU A 12 -8.84 -3.65 -5.21
CA GLU A 12 -9.53 -2.56 -5.91
C GLU A 12 -10.65 -1.91 -5.09
N ARG A 13 -11.40 -2.72 -4.31
CA ARG A 13 -12.43 -2.20 -3.41
C ARG A 13 -11.79 -1.50 -2.22
N LEU A 14 -10.74 -2.08 -1.64
CA LEU A 14 -10.06 -1.51 -0.48
C LEU A 14 -9.46 -0.14 -0.76
N ILE A 15 -8.81 0.05 -1.91
CA ILE A 15 -8.21 1.35 -2.28
C ILE A 15 -9.26 2.43 -2.63
N LYS A 16 -10.55 2.08 -2.64
CA LYS A 16 -11.68 3.01 -2.83
C LYS A 16 -12.51 3.19 -1.57
N ASP A 17 -12.16 2.49 -0.48
CA ASP A 17 -12.85 2.57 0.79
C ASP A 17 -12.38 3.80 1.57
N GLU A 18 -13.31 4.71 1.87
CA GLU A 18 -12.99 5.99 2.51
C GLU A 18 -12.41 5.81 3.93
N VAL A 19 -12.83 4.78 4.66
CA VAL A 19 -12.31 4.50 6.00
C VAL A 19 -10.85 4.06 5.90
N PHE A 20 -10.54 3.13 5.00
CA PHE A 20 -9.18 2.69 4.74
C PHE A 20 -8.27 3.82 4.28
N LEU A 21 -8.75 4.71 3.39
CA LEU A 21 -7.97 5.86 2.94
C LEU A 21 -7.66 6.84 4.08
N GLY A 22 -8.61 7.06 5.00
CA GLY A 22 -8.37 7.83 6.22
C GLY A 22 -7.31 7.18 7.11
N GLU A 23 -7.39 5.86 7.34
CA GLU A 23 -6.38 5.14 8.13
C GLU A 23 -5.00 5.11 7.48
N TRP A 24 -4.94 5.07 6.15
CA TRP A 24 -3.69 5.21 5.40
C TRP A 24 -3.07 6.58 5.63
N LEU A 25 -3.82 7.66 5.44
CA LEU A 25 -3.32 9.01 5.68
C LEU A 25 -2.79 9.18 7.12
N GLU A 26 -3.54 8.72 8.12
CA GLU A 26 -3.09 8.74 9.52
C GLU A 26 -1.78 7.94 9.71
N LEU A 27 -1.66 6.77 9.09
CA LEU A 27 -0.45 5.94 9.13
C LEU A 27 0.74 6.65 8.49
N TYR A 28 0.52 7.32 7.35
CA TYR A 28 1.52 8.07 6.62
C TYR A 28 2.02 9.28 7.43
N GLU A 29 1.11 10.09 7.97
CA GLU A 29 1.42 11.28 8.78
C GLU A 29 2.20 10.93 10.06
N ARG A 30 1.91 9.77 10.67
CA ARG A 30 2.66 9.28 11.85
C ARG A 30 4.06 8.78 11.52
N CYS A 31 4.37 8.57 10.25
CA CYS A 31 5.67 8.08 9.80
C CYS A 31 6.59 9.25 9.43
N ASN A 32 7.42 9.70 10.37
CA ASN A 32 8.40 10.79 10.15
C ASN A 32 9.42 10.55 9.01
N TRP A 33 9.45 9.35 8.43
CA TRP A 33 10.35 8.98 7.33
C TRP A 33 9.59 8.55 6.06
N GLY A 34 8.26 8.71 6.03
CA GLY A 34 7.44 8.35 4.88
C GLY A 34 7.81 9.19 3.65
N SER A 35 8.19 8.54 2.55
CA SER A 35 8.42 9.26 1.29
C SER A 35 7.09 9.59 0.62
N VAL A 36 7.04 10.66 -0.19
CA VAL A 36 5.82 11.00 -0.96
C VAL A 36 5.31 9.83 -1.82
N TYR A 37 6.21 8.92 -2.23
CA TYR A 37 5.86 7.70 -2.97
C TYR A 37 4.99 6.70 -2.20
N GLN A 38 4.77 6.94 -0.90
CA GLN A 38 3.95 6.13 -0.01
C GLN A 38 2.65 6.82 0.40
N SER A 39 2.45 8.08 0.00
CA SER A 39 1.16 8.75 0.18
C SER A 39 0.08 8.06 -0.64
N GLU A 40 -1.13 8.03 -0.11
CA GLU A 40 -2.31 7.52 -0.78
C GLU A 40 -2.51 8.22 -2.11
N ASP A 41 -2.42 9.55 -2.17
CA ASP A 41 -2.58 10.32 -3.41
C ASP A 41 -1.62 9.87 -4.52
N PHE A 42 -0.33 9.71 -4.19
CA PHE A 42 0.66 9.28 -5.17
C PHE A 42 0.39 7.86 -5.65
N VAL A 43 0.13 6.93 -4.71
CA VAL A 43 -0.03 5.51 -5.03
C VAL A 43 -1.32 5.25 -5.81
N LEU A 44 -2.43 5.88 -5.41
CA LEU A 44 -3.71 5.80 -6.12
C LEU A 44 -3.59 6.36 -7.54
N THR A 45 -2.94 7.52 -7.69
CA THR A 45 -2.66 8.10 -9.01
C THR A 45 -1.82 7.14 -9.85
N TRP A 46 -0.80 6.50 -9.26
CA TRP A 46 0.01 5.52 -9.96
C TRP A 46 -0.83 4.31 -10.42
N TYR A 47 -1.69 3.75 -9.57
CA TYR A 47 -2.58 2.66 -9.99
C TYR A 47 -3.48 3.07 -11.14
N GLU A 48 -4.08 4.26 -11.11
CA GLU A 48 -4.95 4.73 -12.19
C GLU A 48 -4.17 4.92 -13.50
N CYS A 49 -3.01 5.59 -13.46
CA CYS A 49 -2.17 5.80 -14.64
C CYS A 49 -1.71 4.49 -15.28
N TYR A 50 -1.47 3.45 -14.47
CA TYR A 50 -0.89 2.19 -14.91
C TYR A 50 -1.88 1.00 -14.89
N ARG A 51 -3.18 1.24 -14.73
CA ARG A 51 -4.23 0.20 -14.64
C ARG A 51 -4.31 -0.76 -15.82
N SER A 52 -3.82 -0.35 -16.99
CA SER A 52 -3.74 -1.23 -18.17
C SER A 52 -2.63 -2.28 -18.07
N LYS A 53 -1.64 -2.07 -17.19
CA LYS A 53 -0.45 -2.92 -17.05
C LYS A 53 -0.33 -3.60 -15.69
N TYR A 54 -0.96 -3.04 -14.67
CA TYR A 54 -0.85 -3.53 -13.30
C TYR A 54 -2.19 -3.59 -12.60
N VAL A 55 -2.31 -4.58 -11.73
CA VAL A 55 -3.46 -4.77 -10.82
C VAL A 55 -2.99 -4.57 -9.39
N PRO A 56 -3.74 -3.86 -8.53
CA PRO A 56 -3.37 -3.67 -7.13
C PRO A 56 -3.20 -4.99 -6.36
N LEU A 57 -2.16 -5.03 -5.53
CA LEU A 57 -1.92 -6.04 -4.51
C LEU A 57 -1.58 -5.30 -3.22
N ILE A 58 -2.43 -5.43 -2.21
CA ILE A 58 -2.29 -4.65 -0.98
C ILE A 58 -2.02 -5.60 0.17
N VAL A 59 -0.98 -5.33 0.94
CA VAL A 59 -0.70 -6.05 2.18
C VAL A 59 -0.93 -5.11 3.35
N THR A 60 -1.84 -5.47 4.24
CA THR A 60 -2.17 -4.69 5.44
C THR A 60 -1.72 -5.42 6.69
N GLY A 61 -1.32 -4.64 7.70
CA GLY A 61 -1.11 -5.09 9.06
C GLY A 61 -2.10 -4.39 9.98
N VAL A 62 -2.87 -5.16 10.73
CA VAL A 62 -3.94 -4.66 11.59
C VAL A 62 -3.68 -5.08 13.04
N ASN A 63 -3.89 -4.18 14.00
CA ASN A 63 -3.77 -4.48 15.43
C ASN A 63 -5.02 -5.24 15.96
N PRO A 64 -5.01 -5.75 17.21
CA PRO A 64 -6.19 -6.42 17.79
C PRO A 64 -7.46 -5.55 17.84
N GLU A 65 -7.30 -4.23 17.88
CA GLU A 65 -8.38 -3.24 17.90
C GLU A 65 -8.95 -2.93 16.49
N GLY A 66 -8.43 -3.56 15.44
CA GLY A 66 -8.92 -3.40 14.07
C GLY A 66 -8.32 -2.21 13.31
N ARG A 67 -7.31 -1.52 13.84
CA ARG A 67 -6.66 -0.36 13.21
C ARG A 67 -5.51 -0.76 12.30
N LEU A 68 -5.39 -0.08 11.16
CA LEU A 68 -4.22 -0.18 10.29
C LEU A 68 -2.95 0.30 11.02
N ILE A 69 -1.96 -0.59 11.12
CA ILE A 69 -0.65 -0.32 11.72
C ILE A 69 0.51 -0.62 10.76
N GLY A 70 0.22 -1.10 9.56
CA GLY A 70 1.20 -1.35 8.53
C GLY A 70 0.55 -1.48 7.16
N LEU A 71 1.22 -0.98 6.13
CA LEU A 71 0.73 -1.00 4.76
C LEU A 71 1.88 -1.21 3.78
N PHE A 72 1.65 -2.07 2.80
CA PHE A 72 2.50 -2.29 1.65
C PHE A 72 1.66 -2.24 0.38
N THR A 73 2.00 -1.29 -0.49
CA THR A 73 1.32 -1.06 -1.77
C THR A 73 2.13 -1.69 -2.89
N LEU A 74 1.62 -2.80 -3.41
CA LEU A 74 2.26 -3.59 -4.44
C LEU A 74 1.33 -3.68 -5.66
N ALA A 75 1.86 -4.19 -6.76
CA ALA A 75 1.08 -4.40 -7.95
C ALA A 75 1.56 -5.65 -8.68
N THR A 76 0.62 -6.38 -9.27
CA THR A 76 0.91 -7.52 -10.13
C THR A 76 0.85 -7.06 -11.57
N GLN A 77 1.92 -7.28 -12.33
CA GLN A 77 1.94 -6.98 -13.76
C GLN A 77 1.03 -7.97 -14.51
N SER A 78 0.05 -7.46 -15.25
CA SER A 78 -1.00 -8.28 -15.88
C SER A 78 -0.45 -9.31 -16.87
N GLU A 79 0.60 -8.96 -17.63
CA GLU A 79 1.17 -9.85 -18.66
C GLU A 79 2.05 -10.96 -18.10
N THR A 80 2.77 -10.71 -17.00
CA THR A 80 3.83 -11.61 -16.51
C THR A 80 3.55 -12.21 -15.14
N GLY A 81 2.56 -11.68 -14.41
CA GLY A 81 2.29 -12.03 -13.02
C GLY A 81 3.36 -11.53 -12.04
N ARG A 82 4.35 -10.73 -12.49
CA ARG A 82 5.43 -10.24 -11.61
C ARG A 82 4.89 -9.21 -10.62
N ILE A 83 5.28 -9.37 -9.36
CA ILE A 83 4.97 -8.42 -8.30
C ILE A 83 5.99 -7.29 -8.29
N VAL A 84 5.52 -6.06 -8.24
CA VAL A 84 6.31 -4.83 -8.12
C VAL A 84 5.77 -3.96 -7.00
N VAL A 85 6.56 -3.01 -6.52
CA VAL A 85 6.08 -1.96 -5.62
C VAL A 85 5.32 -0.91 -6.44
N ALA A 86 4.19 -0.44 -5.93
CA ALA A 86 3.48 0.68 -6.53
C ALA A 86 4.35 1.94 -6.47
N GLY A 87 4.49 2.66 -7.58
CA GLY A 87 5.44 3.76 -7.72
C GLY A 87 6.76 3.40 -8.42
N ARG A 88 6.95 2.15 -8.85
CA ARG A 88 8.14 1.74 -9.62
C ARG A 88 8.12 2.30 -11.05
N GLN A 89 8.98 3.28 -11.33
CA GLN A 89 9.63 3.55 -12.63
C GLN A 89 11.14 3.26 -12.49
N PRO A 90 12.01 3.20 -13.52
CA PRO A 90 13.33 2.52 -13.44
C PRO A 90 14.35 3.15 -12.47
N CYS A 91 13.98 4.20 -11.73
CA CYS A 91 14.72 4.66 -10.57
C CYS A 91 14.46 3.73 -9.38
N ARG A 92 15.54 3.19 -8.81
CA ARG A 92 15.55 2.29 -7.65
C ARG A 92 14.96 3.01 -6.43
N ILE A 93 13.64 2.94 -6.23
CA ILE A 93 13.03 3.37 -4.96
C ILE A 93 13.21 2.22 -3.97
N SER A 94 13.88 2.50 -2.86
CA SER A 94 14.09 1.57 -1.76
C SER A 94 12.77 1.25 -1.07
N ILE A 95 12.59 -0.03 -0.76
CA ILE A 95 11.54 -0.55 0.12
C ILE A 95 11.69 0.12 1.48
N MET A 96 10.62 0.74 2.01
CA MET A 96 10.52 1.04 3.43
C MET A 96 9.38 0.23 4.03
N ALA A 97 9.73 -0.80 4.80
CA ALA A 97 8.82 -1.41 5.74
C ALA A 97 8.56 -0.38 6.85
N VAL A 98 7.33 0.09 6.99
CA VAL A 98 6.93 0.83 8.19
C VAL A 98 6.91 -0.18 9.34
N ARG A 99 8.06 -0.37 9.99
CA ARG A 99 8.17 -1.12 11.23
C ARG A 99 7.97 -0.10 12.36
N PHE A 100 6.76 -0.05 12.93
CA PHE A 100 6.61 0.61 14.24
C PHE A 100 7.49 -0.12 15.26
N PRO A 101 8.15 0.60 16.17
CA PRO A 101 8.83 -0.03 17.29
C PRO A 101 7.78 -0.84 18.04
N ILE A 102 8.11 -2.10 18.30
CA ILE A 102 7.36 -2.97 19.19
C ILE A 102 7.18 -2.17 20.49
N LEU A 103 5.95 -1.70 20.76
CA LEU A 103 5.58 -1.23 22.08
C LEU A 103 5.78 -2.45 23.01
N ARG A 104 6.77 -2.32 23.89
CA ARG A 104 6.91 -3.19 25.06
C ARG A 104 5.74 -2.98 25.99
#